data_AF-A0A829H9I6-F1
#
_entry.id   AF-A0A829H9I6-F1
#
_cell.length_a   1.000
_cell.length_b   1.000
_cell.length_c   1.000
_cell.angle_alpha   90.00
_cell.angle_beta   90.00
_cell.angle_gamma   90.00
#
_symmetry.space_group_name_H-M   'P 1'
#
loop_
_entity.id
_entity.type
_entity.pdbx_description
1 polymer ?
#
loop_
_entity_poly.entity_id
_entity_poly.type
_entity_poly.pdbx_seq_one_letter_code
_entity_poly.pdbx_strand_id
1 'polypeptide(L)'
;MQRLKNAAFTFPAPHFQTLFTGWLDFLHEQPDGELAGFLDRVDPDLSGVAASVAMQVLPEATEATIDELIQTITSASTVERLQAIKQAITEAQRLGDKQKLGELTVQYVNLMKLLKQQQG
;
A
#
# COMPACT_ATOMS: atom_id res chain seq x y z
N MET A 1 -7.05 -11.86 -7.79
CA MET A 1 -7.42 -11.18 -6.52
C MET A 1 -6.82 -11.81 -5.26
N GLN A 2 -6.56 -13.12 -5.18
CA GLN A 2 -6.02 -13.76 -3.96
C GLN A 2 -4.58 -13.33 -3.61
N ARG A 3 -3.77 -12.94 -4.61
CA ARG A 3 -2.38 -12.46 -4.45
C ARG A 3 -2.27 -11.17 -3.62
N LEU A 4 -3.22 -10.24 -3.77
CA LEU A 4 -3.24 -8.95 -3.06
C LEU A 4 -3.91 -9.00 -1.68
N LYS A 5 -4.65 -10.08 -1.37
CA LYS A 5 -5.31 -10.28 -0.08
C LYS A 5 -4.35 -10.82 1.00
N ASN A 6 -3.27 -11.48 0.60
CA ASN A 6 -2.35 -12.17 1.53
C ASN A 6 -1.08 -11.37 1.86
N ALA A 7 -0.69 -10.42 1.00
CA ALA A 7 0.33 -9.46 1.36
C ALA A 7 -0.34 -8.34 2.15
N ALA A 8 0.29 -7.84 3.22
CA ALA A 8 -0.08 -6.57 3.86
C ALA A 8 0.24 -5.40 2.91
N PHE A 9 -0.32 -5.46 1.70
CA PHE A 9 -0.07 -4.58 0.59
C PHE A 9 -0.70 -3.24 0.89
N THR A 10 0.12 -2.21 0.80
CA THR A 10 -0.34 -0.85 1.06
C THR A 10 0.41 0.07 0.14
N PHE A 11 -0.33 0.91 -0.57
CA PHE A 11 0.28 1.95 -1.36
C PHE A 11 0.94 2.98 -0.44
N PRO A 12 2.16 3.44 -0.77
CA PRO A 12 2.82 4.51 -0.02
C PRO A 12 2.01 5.81 -0.04
N ALA A 13 1.41 6.14 -1.20
CA ALA A 13 0.59 7.33 -1.33
C ALA A 13 -0.87 7.08 -0.86
N PRO A 14 -1.42 7.91 0.05
CA PRO A 14 -2.76 7.70 0.62
C PRO A 14 -3.89 7.66 -0.40
N HIS A 15 -3.84 8.50 -1.44
CA HIS A 15 -4.87 8.53 -2.48
C HIS A 15 -4.97 7.21 -3.26
N PHE A 16 -3.84 6.56 -3.57
CA PHE A 16 -3.86 5.26 -4.21
C PHE A 16 -4.34 4.16 -3.26
N GLN A 17 -4.02 4.26 -1.96
CA GLN A 17 -4.54 3.33 -0.97
C GLN A 17 -6.06 3.43 -0.85
N THR A 18 -6.61 4.65 -0.80
CA THR A 18 -8.07 4.86 -0.73
C THR A 18 -8.77 4.32 -1.97
N LEU A 19 -8.24 4.60 -3.18
CA LEU A 19 -8.79 4.06 -4.42
C LEU A 19 -8.73 2.52 -4.45
N PHE A 20 -7.63 1.93 -3.97
CA PHE A 20 -7.47 0.48 -3.91
C PHE A 20 -8.47 -0.18 -2.96
N THR A 21 -8.62 0.35 -1.75
CA THR A 21 -9.62 -0.15 -0.79
C THR A 21 -11.03 0.00 -1.34
N GLY A 22 -11.37 1.16 -1.90
CA GLY A 22 -12.67 1.39 -2.53
C GLY A 22 -12.97 0.43 -3.68
N TRP A 23 -11.95 0.10 -4.50
CA TRP A 23 -12.10 -0.88 -5.59
C TRP A 23 -12.34 -2.30 -5.06
N LEU A 24 -11.63 -2.71 -3.99
CA LEU A 24 -11.85 -4.02 -3.36
C LEU A 24 -13.26 -4.14 -2.77
N ASP A 25 -13.73 -3.08 -2.11
CA ASP A 25 -15.07 -3.03 -1.52
C ASP A 25 -16.15 -3.05 -2.63
N PHE A 26 -15.95 -2.28 -3.70
CA PHE A 26 -16.84 -2.30 -4.87
C PHE A 26 -16.95 -3.69 -5.50
N LEU A 27 -15.83 -4.38 -5.71
CA LEU A 27 -15.82 -5.74 -6.25
C LEU A 27 -16.40 -6.79 -5.28
N HIS A 28 -16.40 -6.51 -3.97
CA HIS A 28 -17.07 -7.36 -3.01
C HIS A 28 -18.58 -7.23 -3.08
N GLU A 29 -19.10 -6.02 -3.31
CA GLU A 29 -20.52 -5.75 -3.52
C GLU A 29 -21.01 -6.17 -4.91
N GLN A 30 -20.18 -5.97 -5.94
CA GLN A 30 -20.45 -6.26 -7.35
C GLN A 30 -19.26 -7.00 -7.96
N PRO A 31 -19.23 -8.35 -7.86
CA PRO A 31 -18.11 -9.16 -8.37
C PRO A 31 -17.84 -8.98 -9.87
N ASP A 32 -18.89 -8.69 -10.64
CA ASP A 32 -18.83 -8.42 -12.08
C ASP A 32 -18.81 -6.92 -12.40
N GLY A 33 -18.53 -6.08 -11.40
CA GLY A 33 -18.48 -4.64 -11.54
C GLY A 33 -17.32 -4.18 -12.45
N GLU A 34 -17.63 -3.29 -13.38
CA GLU A 34 -16.64 -2.72 -14.31
C GLU A 34 -16.00 -1.45 -13.74
N LEU A 35 -14.84 -1.06 -14.31
CA LEU A 35 -14.13 0.16 -13.94
C LEU A 35 -15.04 1.41 -14.02
N ALA A 36 -15.88 1.51 -15.06
CA ALA A 36 -16.81 2.62 -15.21
C ALA A 36 -17.77 2.75 -14.01
N GLY A 37 -18.34 1.64 -13.56
CA GLY A 37 -19.24 1.61 -12.40
C GLY A 37 -18.55 1.95 -11.08
N PHE A 38 -17.24 1.70 -10.97
CA PHE A 38 -16.46 2.17 -9.83
C PHE A 38 -16.18 3.66 -9.91
N LEU A 39 -15.80 4.20 -11.08
CA LEU A 39 -15.52 5.63 -11.26
C LEU A 39 -16.70 6.51 -10.86
N ASP A 40 -17.93 6.05 -11.08
CA ASP A 40 -19.16 6.74 -10.65
C ASP A 40 -19.31 6.84 -9.12
N ARG A 41 -18.58 6.02 -8.36
CA ARG A 41 -18.59 5.98 -6.88
C ARG A 41 -17.35 6.60 -6.25
N VAL A 42 -16.35 6.96 -7.05
CA VAL A 42 -15.11 7.57 -6.54
C VAL A 42 -15.42 8.96 -5.99
N ASP A 43 -14.85 9.26 -4.83
CA ASP A 43 -14.93 10.60 -4.22
C ASP A 43 -14.48 11.68 -5.23
N PRO A 44 -15.22 12.79 -5.39
CA PRO A 44 -14.85 13.88 -6.29
C PRO A 44 -13.39 14.36 -6.13
N ASP A 45 -12.87 14.35 -4.90
CA ASP A 45 -11.48 14.77 -4.61
C ASP A 45 -10.44 13.79 -5.18
N LEU A 46 -10.83 12.54 -5.43
CA LEU A 46 -10.00 11.48 -6.01
C LEU A 46 -10.31 11.20 -7.48
N SER A 47 -11.37 11.78 -8.04
CA SER A 47 -11.83 11.54 -9.41
C SER A 47 -10.75 11.82 -10.45
N GLY A 48 -10.00 12.92 -10.30
CA GLY A 48 -8.90 13.26 -11.21
C GLY A 48 -7.74 12.24 -11.19
N VAL A 49 -7.43 11.69 -10.02
CA VAL A 49 -6.42 10.64 -9.88
C VAL A 49 -6.93 9.33 -10.48
N ALA A 50 -8.17 8.94 -10.17
CA ALA A 50 -8.76 7.71 -10.70
C ALA A 50 -8.85 7.74 -12.24
N ALA A 51 -9.27 8.87 -12.82
CA ALA A 51 -9.29 9.05 -14.27
C ALA A 51 -7.88 8.98 -14.87
N SER A 52 -6.90 9.61 -14.24
CA SER A 52 -5.51 9.57 -14.70
C SER A 52 -4.97 8.14 -14.71
N VAL A 53 -5.26 7.34 -13.68
CA VAL A 53 -4.88 5.92 -13.60
C VAL A 53 -5.59 5.10 -14.67
N ALA A 54 -6.89 5.32 -14.87
CA ALA A 54 -7.67 4.62 -15.90
C ALA A 54 -7.16 4.88 -17.33
N MET A 55 -6.58 6.06 -17.56
CA MET A 55 -5.99 6.44 -18.85
C MET A 55 -4.54 6.00 -19.03
N GLN A 56 -3.89 5.43 -18.01
CA GLN A 56 -2.51 4.95 -18.15
C GLN A 56 -2.45 3.75 -19.10
N VAL A 57 -1.54 3.82 -20.05
CA VAL A 57 -1.16 2.67 -20.87
C VAL A 57 -0.25 1.80 -20.04
N LEU A 58 -0.82 0.73 -19.50
CA LEU A 58 -0.06 -0.27 -18.77
C LEU A 58 0.60 -1.26 -19.75
N PRO A 59 1.79 -1.78 -19.40
CA PRO A 59 2.37 -2.91 -20.13
C PRO A 59 1.43 -4.11 -20.10
N GLU A 60 1.65 -5.08 -20.99
CA GLU A 60 0.86 -6.31 -21.01
C GLU A 60 0.87 -6.97 -19.63
N ALA A 61 -0.32 -7.24 -19.11
CA ALA A 61 -0.53 -7.76 -17.77
C ALA A 61 -0.18 -9.25 -17.71
N THR A 62 1.09 -9.57 -17.90
CA THR A 62 1.62 -10.91 -17.62
C THR A 62 1.72 -11.12 -16.12
N GLU A 63 1.61 -12.37 -15.65
CA GLU A 63 1.76 -12.66 -14.23
C GLU A 63 3.10 -12.16 -13.68
N ALA A 64 4.18 -12.27 -14.46
CA ALA A 64 5.51 -11.78 -14.08
C ALA A 64 5.54 -10.26 -13.91
N THR A 65 4.96 -9.51 -14.84
CA THR A 65 4.88 -8.04 -14.75
C THR A 65 4.03 -7.59 -13.57
N ILE A 66 2.94 -8.29 -13.27
CA ILE A 66 2.10 -8.02 -12.09
C ILE A 66 2.90 -8.27 -10.80
N ASP A 67 3.61 -9.40 -10.71
CA ASP A 67 4.38 -9.74 -9.53
C ASP A 67 5.53 -8.73 -9.29
N GLU A 68 6.20 -8.28 -10.35
CA GLU A 68 7.23 -7.24 -10.30
C GLU A 68 6.67 -5.88 -9.80
N LEU A 69 5.51 -5.47 -10.31
CA LEU A 69 4.84 -4.24 -9.87
C LEU A 69 4.45 -4.31 -8.39
N ILE A 70 3.88 -5.45 -7.96
CA ILE A 70 3.52 -5.68 -6.56
C ILE A 70 4.77 -5.64 -5.68
N GLN A 71 5.85 -6.31 -6.07
CA GLN A 71 7.10 -6.31 -5.31
C GLN A 71 7.70 -4.90 -5.19
N THR A 72 7.67 -4.13 -6.27
CA THR A 72 8.15 -2.74 -6.30
C THR A 72 7.37 -1.86 -5.33
N ILE A 73 6.04 -1.89 -5.40
CA ILE A 73 5.18 -1.10 -4.50
C ILE A 73 5.35 -1.54 -3.04
N THR A 74 5.44 -2.85 -2.79
CA THR A 74 5.60 -3.37 -1.43
C THR A 74 6.95 -2.97 -0.83
N SER A 75 8.01 -2.99 -1.63
CA SER A 75 9.36 -2.57 -1.20
C SER A 75 9.38 -1.08 -0.87
N ALA A 76 8.82 -0.23 -1.74
CA ALA A 76 8.71 1.20 -1.51
C ALA A 76 7.92 1.53 -0.23
N SER A 77 6.75 0.90 -0.06
CA SER A 77 5.91 1.02 1.14
C SER A 77 6.63 0.59 2.42
N THR A 78 7.40 -0.49 2.36
CA THR A 78 8.21 -0.98 3.50
C THR A 78 9.30 0.02 3.88
N VAL A 79 9.96 0.64 2.91
CA VAL A 79 10.99 1.67 3.15
C VAL A 79 10.39 2.92 3.79
N GLU A 80 9.26 3.43 3.29
CA GLU A 80 8.60 4.59 3.88
C GLU A 80 8.15 4.34 5.32
N ARG A 81 7.57 3.16 5.58
CA ARG A 81 7.19 2.74 6.94
C ARG A 81 8.39 2.66 7.88
N LEU A 82 9.53 2.15 7.40
CA LEU A 82 10.77 2.15 8.19
C LEU A 82 11.23 3.56 8.56
N GLN A 83 11.12 4.52 7.63
CA GLN A 83 11.46 5.92 7.91
C GLN A 83 10.50 6.54 8.93
N ALA A 84 9.20 6.32 8.79
CA ALA A 84 8.19 6.82 9.72
C ALA A 84 8.39 6.26 11.14
N ILE A 85 8.64 4.94 11.26
CA ILE A 85 8.92 4.31 12.56
C ILE A 85 10.21 4.84 13.17
N LYS A 86 11.25 5.08 12.36
CA LYS A 86 12.50 5.68 12.85
C LYS A 86 12.27 7.06 13.46
N GLN A 87 11.45 7.91 12.82
CA GLN A 87 11.06 9.20 13.38
C GLN A 87 10.26 9.06 14.68
N ALA A 88 9.29 8.13 14.71
CA ALA A 88 8.50 7.85 15.91
C ALA A 88 9.36 7.34 17.08
N ILE A 89 10.40 6.55 16.81
CA ILE A 89 11.37 6.09 17.81
C ILE A 89 12.12 7.29 18.40
N THR A 90 12.63 8.20 17.57
CA THR A 90 13.31 9.42 18.02
C THR A 90 12.41 10.26 18.92
N GLU A 91 11.13 10.39 18.56
CA GLU A 91 10.16 11.13 19.34
C GLU A 91 9.82 10.42 20.67
N ALA A 92 9.61 9.10 20.67
CA ALA A 92 9.37 8.33 21.89
C ALA A 92 10.57 8.39 22.86
N GLN A 93 11.80 8.38 22.34
CA GLN A 93 13.02 8.61 23.12
C GLN A 93 13.03 10.00 23.76
N ARG A 94 12.70 11.04 22.98
CA ARG A 94 12.62 12.43 23.46
C ARG A 94 11.60 12.60 24.58
N LEU A 95 10.46 11.91 24.47
CA LEU A 95 9.36 11.94 25.44
C LEU A 95 9.59 11.01 26.65
N GLY A 96 10.61 10.14 26.62
CA GLY A 96 10.86 9.16 27.67
C GLY A 96 9.84 8.01 27.72
N ASP A 97 9.05 7.82 26.66
CA ASP A 97 8.03 6.78 26.56
C ASP A 97 8.66 5.42 26.23
N LYS A 98 9.12 4.73 27.29
CA LYS A 98 9.81 3.44 27.17
C LYS A 98 8.93 2.32 26.64
N GLN A 99 7.62 2.37 26.89
CA GLN A 99 6.69 1.35 26.38
C GLN A 99 6.56 1.49 24.86
N LYS A 100 6.24 2.69 24.39
CA LYS A 100 6.11 2.98 22.95
C LYS A 100 7.43 2.77 22.21
N LEU A 101 8.56 3.08 22.84
CA LEU A 101 9.88 2.80 22.29
C LEU A 101 10.12 1.30 22.03
N GLY A 102 9.73 0.44 22.98
CA GLY A 102 9.85 -1.01 22.83
C GLY A 102 8.99 -1.54 21.67
N GLU A 103 7.73 -1.10 21.62
CA GLU A 103 6.78 -1.48 20.57
C GLU A 103 7.29 -1.05 19.18
N LEU A 104 7.72 0.20 19.03
CA LEU A 104 8.24 0.73 17.77
C LEU A 104 9.53 0.03 17.33
N THR A 105 10.40 -0.35 18.26
CA THR A 105 11.64 -1.07 17.95
C THR A 105 11.36 -2.47 17.40
N VAL A 106 10.39 -3.19 17.98
CA VAL A 106 9.95 -4.50 17.48
C VAL A 106 9.40 -4.36 16.06
N GLN A 107 8.55 -3.37 15.82
CA GLN A 107 8.00 -3.09 14.49
C GLN A 107 9.11 -2.78 13.47
N TYR A 108 10.09 -1.95 13.85
CA TYR A 108 11.24 -1.63 12.99
C TYR A 108 12.03 -2.87 12.58
N VAL A 109 12.35 -3.76 13.53
CA VAL A 109 13.08 -5.00 13.25
C VAL A 109 12.29 -5.94 12.34
N ASN A 110 10.97 -6.05 12.55
CA ASN A 110 10.11 -6.89 11.72
C ASN A 110 10.04 -6.36 10.28
N LEU A 111 9.90 -5.05 10.09
CA LEU A 111 9.94 -4.44 8.75
C LEU A 111 11.31 -4.58 8.09
N MET A 112 12.41 -4.49 8.84
CA MET A 112 13.75 -4.75 8.30
C MET A 112 13.92 -6.20 7.81
N LYS A 113 13.35 -7.18 8.53
CA LYS A 113 13.37 -8.58 8.10
C LYS A 113 12.55 -8.75 6.81
N LEU A 114 11.36 -8.13 6.76
CA LEU A 114 10.50 -8.16 5.58
C LEU A 114 11.20 -7.55 4.36
N LEU A 115 11.85 -6.39 4.51
CA LEU A 115 12.59 -5.76 3.43
C LEU A 115 13.72 -6.64 2.90
N LYS A 116 14.45 -7.33 3.78
CA LYS A 116 15.49 -8.29 3.36
C LYS A 116 14.92 -9.48 2.60
N GLN A 117 13.74 -9.95 2.97
CA GLN A 117 13.04 -11.04 2.26
C GLN A 117 12.49 -10.58 0.90
N GLN A 118 12.23 -9.28 0.73
CA GLN A 118 11.77 -8.71 -0.55
C GLN A 118 12.92 -8.41 -1.53
N GLN A 119 14.16 -8.32 -1.02
CA GLN A 119 15.37 -7.98 -1.80
C GLN A 119 16.24 -9.21 -2.13
N GLY A 120 15.94 -10.39 -1.57
CA GLY A 120 16.67 -11.63 -1.79
C GLY A 120 15.85 -12.61 -2.62
#